data_AF-A0A7S2V3Y6-F1
#
_entry.id   AF-A0A7S2V3Y6-F1
#
_cell.length_a   1.000
_cell.length_b   1.000
_cell.length_c   1.000
_cell.angle_alpha   90.00
_cell.angle_beta   90.00
_cell.angle_gamma   90.00
#
_symmetry.space_group_name_H-M   'P 1'
#
loop_
_entity.id
_entity.type
_entity.pdbx_description
1 polymer ?
#
loop_
_entity_poly.entity_id
_entity_poly.type
_entity_poly.pdbx_seq_one_letter_code
_entity_poly.pdbx_strand_id
1 'polypeptide(L)'
;AEVMAFSPSKLHFCHNKELNVLHAKQKSTTENGNEASIQRRSFVQLLGAGMLILPQCANAASAPKLPVVLSQIKEARAQLDAVPKLIKEEKWDAVRAILITPPLSDCWSKTAKLLTSYAQALGDADGDELAALELKEDALDHLRFLDMAVYNNVFNPIKTEGETGATKELIRSYYEDPVNEYKACVKAFDGLIELGSS
;
A
#
# COMPACT_ATOMS: atom_id res chain seq x y z
N ALA A 1 26.89 -23.02 -57.88
CA ALA A 1 27.56 -21.73 -57.65
C ALA A 1 26.52 -20.84 -56.99
N GLU A 2 26.64 -20.37 -55.77
CA GLU A 2 27.78 -20.11 -54.90
C GLU A 2 27.31 -20.27 -53.44
N VAL A 3 28.24 -20.65 -52.58
CA VAL A 3 28.04 -21.20 -51.24
C VAL A 3 28.84 -20.34 -50.26
N MET A 4 28.29 -20.10 -49.06
CA MET A 4 28.96 -19.66 -47.83
C MET A 4 29.56 -18.24 -47.77
N ALA A 5 29.21 -17.46 -46.74
CA ALA A 5 29.92 -17.51 -45.46
C ALA A 5 29.35 -16.52 -44.42
N PHE A 6 29.05 -17.08 -43.24
CA PHE A 6 28.80 -16.39 -41.98
C PHE A 6 30.15 -16.26 -41.24
N SER A 7 30.48 -15.11 -40.65
CA SER A 7 31.46 -15.06 -39.55
C SER A 7 31.36 -13.80 -38.68
N PRO A 8 31.70 -13.89 -37.38
CA PRO A 8 31.16 -13.05 -36.31
C PRO A 8 32.21 -12.11 -35.68
N SER A 9 31.79 -11.39 -34.63
CA SER A 9 32.57 -10.88 -33.47
C SER A 9 32.60 -9.35 -33.34
N LYS A 10 31.90 -8.85 -32.31
CA LYS A 10 32.48 -7.99 -31.26
C LYS A 10 31.46 -7.78 -30.14
N LEU A 11 31.46 -8.75 -29.22
CA LEU A 11 31.09 -8.54 -27.82
C LEU A 11 32.17 -7.63 -27.20
N HIS A 12 31.77 -6.49 -26.64
CA HIS A 12 32.57 -5.83 -25.61
C HIS A 12 31.70 -5.55 -24.40
N PHE A 13 32.07 -6.24 -23.34
CA PHE A 13 31.55 -6.25 -21.99
C PHE A 13 32.43 -5.29 -21.16
N CYS A 14 31.83 -4.28 -20.53
CA CYS A 14 32.39 -3.49 -19.43
C CYS A 14 31.16 -3.15 -18.57
N HIS A 15 30.83 -3.78 -17.43
CA HIS A 15 31.56 -4.06 -16.19
C HIS A 15 32.12 -2.82 -15.47
N ASN A 16 31.53 -2.59 -14.29
CA ASN A 16 32.00 -1.81 -13.14
C ASN A 16 32.32 -0.33 -13.32
N LYS A 17 31.33 0.52 -12.99
CA LYS A 17 31.57 1.87 -12.49
C LYS A 17 31.48 1.87 -10.96
N GLU A 18 32.66 1.73 -10.36
CA GLU A 18 33.15 2.60 -9.27
C GLU A 18 32.27 2.76 -8.02
N LEU A 19 32.36 1.74 -7.16
CA LEU A 19 32.38 1.92 -5.71
C LEU A 19 33.75 2.48 -5.28
N ASN A 20 33.74 3.37 -4.28
CA ASN A 20 34.86 3.77 -3.42
C ASN A 20 35.88 4.78 -3.96
N VAL A 21 35.52 6.06 -4.03
CA VAL A 21 36.43 7.15 -3.63
C VAL A 21 35.58 8.28 -3.04
N LEU A 22 35.67 8.50 -1.72
CA LEU A 22 35.57 9.79 -1.00
C LEU A 22 35.27 9.57 0.50
N HIS A 23 36.03 8.70 1.15
CA HIS A 23 36.31 8.78 2.58
C HIS A 23 37.80 9.08 2.73
N ALA A 24 38.16 10.36 2.82
CA ALA A 24 39.37 10.86 3.49
C ALA A 24 39.60 12.36 3.17
N LYS A 25 39.00 13.26 3.96
CA LYS A 25 39.76 14.41 4.49
C LYS A 25 39.00 15.17 5.58
N GLN A 26 39.70 15.26 6.70
CA GLN A 26 39.74 16.35 7.68
C GLN A 26 39.12 16.06 9.06
N LYS A 27 40.09 15.79 9.94
CA LYS A 27 40.07 15.62 11.38
C LYS A 27 40.49 16.96 12.00
N SER A 28 39.77 17.36 13.06
CA SER A 28 40.18 18.13 14.26
C SER A 28 40.89 19.49 14.17
N THR A 29 40.26 20.53 14.75
CA THR A 29 40.80 21.51 15.72
C THR A 29 39.57 22.27 16.28
N THR A 30 39.04 22.06 17.50
CA THR A 30 39.45 22.39 18.89
C THR A 30 39.57 23.90 19.21
N GLU A 31 38.69 24.35 20.13
CA GLU A 31 38.74 25.53 21.05
C GLU A 31 38.50 26.96 20.46
N ASN A 32 37.79 27.93 21.08
CA ASN A 32 37.33 28.18 22.46
C ASN A 32 36.17 29.24 22.51
N GLY A 33 35.29 29.12 23.51
CA GLY A 33 34.73 30.20 24.36
C GLY A 33 33.80 31.29 23.79
N ASN A 34 32.49 31.26 24.09
CA ASN A 34 31.88 31.94 25.25
C ASN A 34 30.33 32.04 25.16
N GLU A 35 29.70 31.63 26.27
CA GLU A 35 28.50 32.21 26.91
C GLU A 35 27.16 32.29 26.15
N ALA A 36 26.25 31.36 26.46
CA ALA A 36 24.95 31.67 27.08
C ALA A 36 24.23 30.37 27.46
N SER A 37 24.52 29.86 28.66
CA SER A 37 23.80 28.78 29.32
C SER A 37 22.51 29.31 29.97
N ILE A 38 21.35 28.85 29.51
CA ILE A 38 20.11 28.89 30.30
C ILE A 38 19.81 27.46 30.77
N GLN A 39 20.19 27.21 32.02
CA GLN A 39 19.79 26.07 32.84
C GLN A 39 18.31 26.19 33.24
N ARG A 40 17.70 25.03 33.54
CA ARG A 40 16.62 24.72 34.54
C ARG A 40 15.56 23.85 33.86
N ARG A 41 15.35 22.57 34.19
CA ARG A 41 15.57 21.82 35.44
C ARG A 41 15.77 20.34 35.13
N SER A 42 16.86 19.78 35.64
CA SER A 42 16.94 18.36 35.99
C SER A 42 16.24 18.17 37.33
N PHE A 43 15.33 17.20 37.42
CA PHE A 43 14.75 16.73 38.67
C PHE A 43 15.13 15.25 38.80
N VAL A 44 16.03 14.96 39.75
CA VAL A 44 16.55 13.63 40.04
C VAL A 44 16.28 13.32 41.51
N GLN A 45 15.94 12.05 41.74
CA GLN A 45 15.86 11.30 43.01
C GLN A 45 14.60 11.57 43.86
N LEU A 46 13.92 10.55 44.39
CA LEU A 46 14.50 9.56 45.31
C LEU A 46 13.67 8.26 45.44
N LEU A 47 14.38 7.20 45.84
CA LEU A 47 14.00 5.82 46.19
C LEU A 47 12.67 5.59 46.92
N GLY A 48 11.96 4.55 46.48
CA GLY A 48 10.93 3.84 47.26
C GLY A 48 10.86 2.39 46.80
N ALA A 49 11.35 1.47 47.64
CA ALA A 49 11.21 0.03 47.44
C ALA A 49 9.75 -0.39 47.63
N GLY A 50 9.21 -1.14 46.66
CA GLY A 50 7.88 -1.73 46.73
C GLY A 50 7.61 -2.60 45.51
N MET A 51 7.74 -3.92 45.68
CA MET A 51 7.26 -4.93 44.73
C MET A 51 5.80 -4.68 44.38
N LEU A 52 5.50 -4.49 43.10
CA LEU A 52 4.26 -4.96 42.48
C LEU A 52 4.62 -5.46 41.08
N ILE A 53 4.95 -6.75 40.99
CA ILE A 53 4.83 -7.50 39.74
C ILE A 53 3.34 -7.50 39.42
N LEU A 54 2.89 -6.55 38.62
CA LEU A 54 1.55 -6.60 38.06
C LEU A 54 1.54 -7.76 37.06
N PRO A 55 0.70 -8.79 37.25
CA PRO A 55 0.43 -9.73 36.18
C PRO A 55 -0.19 -8.89 35.06
N GLN A 56 0.55 -8.71 33.97
CA GLN A 56 -0.06 -8.25 32.74
C GLN A 56 -1.01 -9.36 32.33
N CYS A 57 -2.29 -9.17 32.64
CA CYS A 57 -3.37 -9.94 32.06
C CYS A 57 -3.17 -9.82 30.55
N ALA A 58 -2.66 -10.89 29.94
CA ALA A 58 -2.72 -11.06 28.52
C ALA A 58 -4.22 -11.08 28.19
N ASN A 59 -4.75 -9.93 27.79
CA ASN A 59 -6.02 -9.89 27.09
C ASN A 59 -5.78 -10.69 25.82
N ALA A 60 -6.12 -11.98 25.85
CA ALA A 60 -6.52 -12.70 24.66
C ALA A 60 -7.75 -11.95 24.14
N ALA A 61 -7.52 -10.90 23.37
CA ALA A 61 -8.57 -10.21 22.65
C ALA A 61 -9.23 -11.29 21.80
N SER A 62 -10.48 -11.65 22.15
CA SER A 62 -11.23 -12.63 21.37
C SER A 62 -11.19 -12.18 19.92
N ALA A 63 -10.85 -13.09 19.01
CA ALA A 63 -10.87 -12.81 17.58
C ALA A 63 -12.22 -12.15 17.22
N PRO A 64 -12.19 -11.11 16.37
CA PRO A 64 -13.40 -10.37 16.03
C PRO A 64 -14.42 -11.32 15.39
N LYS A 65 -15.66 -11.29 15.87
CA LYS A 65 -16.71 -12.20 15.40
C LYS A 65 -17.06 -11.90 13.94
N LEU A 66 -17.35 -12.94 13.16
CA LEU A 66 -17.66 -12.85 11.73
C LEU A 66 -18.70 -11.75 11.38
N PRO A 67 -19.83 -11.59 12.09
CA PRO A 67 -20.82 -10.56 11.73
C PRO A 67 -20.27 -9.13 11.82
N VAL A 68 -19.36 -8.88 12.76
CA VAL A 68 -18.73 -7.57 12.95
C VAL A 68 -17.79 -7.28 11.78
N VAL A 69 -16.91 -8.23 11.46
CA VAL A 69 -15.94 -8.07 10.37
C VAL A 69 -16.65 -7.98 9.00
N LEU A 70 -17.68 -8.80 8.78
CA LEU A 70 -18.50 -8.75 7.58
C LEU A 70 -19.19 -7.40 7.40
N SER A 71 -19.67 -6.77 8.49
CA SER A 71 -20.25 -5.42 8.40
C SER A 71 -19.23 -4.39 7.93
N GLN A 72 -17.97 -4.48 8.40
CA GLN A 72 -16.89 -3.59 7.97
C GLN A 72 -16.52 -3.80 6.50
N ILE A 73 -16.54 -5.04 6.01
CA ILE A 73 -16.35 -5.34 4.58
C ILE A 73 -17.48 -4.77 3.74
N LYS A 74 -18.74 -4.89 4.18
CA LYS A 74 -19.90 -4.29 3.51
C LYS A 74 -19.80 -2.77 3.44
N GLU A 75 -19.37 -2.12 4.52
CA GLU A 75 -19.12 -0.68 4.55
C GLU A 75 -17.97 -0.28 3.62
N ALA A 76 -16.85 -1.02 3.62
CA ALA A 76 -15.72 -0.77 2.72
C ALA A 76 -16.14 -0.91 1.24
N ARG A 77 -16.95 -1.92 0.92
CA ARG A 77 -17.53 -2.09 -0.42
C ARG A 77 -18.44 -0.93 -0.81
N ALA A 78 -19.29 -0.45 0.10
CA ALA A 78 -20.17 0.69 -0.16
C ALA A 78 -19.40 1.99 -0.39
N GLN A 79 -18.23 2.19 0.25
CA GLN A 79 -17.37 3.36 -0.01
C GLN A 79 -16.92 3.45 -1.47
N LEU A 80 -16.77 2.31 -2.16
CA LEU A 80 -16.40 2.27 -3.57
C LEU A 80 -17.52 2.77 -4.52
N ASP A 81 -18.78 2.85 -4.09
CA ASP A 81 -19.91 3.21 -4.97
C ASP A 81 -19.79 4.62 -5.58
N ALA A 82 -19.08 5.53 -4.91
CA ALA A 82 -18.84 6.88 -5.41
C ALA A 82 -17.73 6.95 -6.49
N VAL A 83 -16.83 5.95 -6.54
CA VAL A 83 -15.62 5.96 -7.37
C VAL A 83 -15.92 6.09 -8.87
N PRO A 84 -16.90 5.37 -9.48
CA PRO A 84 -17.17 5.49 -10.91
C PRO A 84 -17.53 6.91 -11.36
N LYS A 85 -18.26 7.65 -10.51
CA LYS A 85 -18.62 9.02 -10.79
C LYS A 85 -17.39 9.92 -10.76
N LEU A 86 -16.52 9.75 -9.77
CA LEU A 86 -15.31 10.53 -9.62
C LEU A 86 -14.29 10.25 -10.73
N ILE A 87 -14.16 8.99 -11.19
CA ILE A 87 -13.32 8.64 -12.35
C ILE A 87 -13.83 9.35 -13.61
N LYS A 88 -15.14 9.35 -13.86
CA LYS A 88 -15.74 10.05 -15.01
C LYS A 88 -15.54 11.57 -14.96
N GLU A 89 -15.54 12.14 -13.76
CA GLU A 89 -15.28 13.56 -13.52
C GLU A 89 -13.77 13.86 -13.42
N GLU A 90 -12.90 12.86 -13.59
CA GLU A 90 -11.44 12.94 -13.50
C GLU A 90 -10.95 13.55 -12.16
N LYS A 91 -11.71 13.35 -11.08
CA LYS A 91 -11.38 13.82 -9.73
C LYS A 91 -10.49 12.81 -9.01
N TRP A 92 -9.28 12.63 -9.50
CA TRP A 92 -8.34 11.59 -9.06
C TRP A 92 -8.00 11.68 -7.58
N ASP A 93 -7.73 12.87 -7.04
CA ASP A 93 -7.45 13.06 -5.61
C ASP A 93 -8.64 12.66 -4.71
N ALA A 94 -9.87 12.90 -5.17
CA ALA A 94 -11.07 12.50 -4.43
C ALA A 94 -11.23 10.97 -4.40
N VAL A 95 -10.86 10.28 -5.48
CA VAL A 95 -10.81 8.81 -5.49
C VAL A 95 -9.77 8.31 -4.48
N ARG A 96 -8.56 8.87 -4.47
CA ARG A 96 -7.52 8.47 -3.50
C ARG A 96 -7.94 8.74 -2.06
N ALA A 97 -8.62 9.86 -1.80
CA ALA A 97 -9.17 10.17 -0.48
C ALA A 97 -10.13 9.07 0.02
N ILE A 98 -10.96 8.51 -0.87
CA ILE A 98 -11.82 7.35 -0.53
C ILE A 98 -10.97 6.12 -0.20
N LEU A 99 -9.98 5.79 -1.02
CA LEU A 99 -9.16 4.57 -0.84
C LEU A 99 -8.36 4.55 0.47
N ILE A 100 -7.94 5.72 0.97
CA ILE A 100 -7.19 5.86 2.22
C ILE A 100 -8.07 6.11 3.46
N THR A 101 -9.38 6.20 3.29
CA THR A 101 -10.32 6.41 4.40
C THR A 101 -10.81 5.06 4.95
N PRO A 102 -10.83 4.84 6.28
CA PRO A 102 -11.43 3.65 6.87
C PRO A 102 -12.94 3.57 6.60
N PRO A 103 -13.52 2.36 6.52
CA PRO A 103 -12.87 1.05 6.70
C PRO A 103 -12.13 0.53 5.46
N LEU A 104 -12.25 1.16 4.28
CA LEU A 104 -11.61 0.66 3.06
C LEU A 104 -10.08 0.63 3.16
N SER A 105 -9.46 1.62 3.80
CA SER A 105 -8.01 1.62 4.05
C SER A 105 -7.52 0.41 4.85
N ASP A 106 -8.38 -0.13 5.71
CA ASP A 106 -8.04 -1.26 6.58
C ASP A 106 -8.05 -2.59 5.81
N CYS A 107 -8.54 -2.60 4.57
CA CYS A 107 -8.52 -3.78 3.70
C CYS A 107 -7.15 -4.01 3.04
N TRP A 108 -6.35 -2.96 2.79
CA TRP A 108 -5.14 -3.06 1.96
C TRP A 108 -3.89 -2.41 2.56
N SER A 109 -4.01 -1.69 3.68
CA SER A 109 -2.85 -1.12 4.36
C SER A 109 -1.96 -2.21 4.97
N LYS A 110 -0.65 -1.95 5.01
CA LYS A 110 0.35 -2.93 5.50
C LYS A 110 0.16 -3.34 6.96
N THR A 111 -0.49 -2.49 7.75
CA THR A 111 -0.69 -2.68 9.18
C THR A 111 -2.05 -3.24 9.53
N ALA A 112 -3.04 -3.12 8.63
CA ALA A 112 -4.37 -3.58 8.89
C ALA A 112 -4.52 -5.08 8.59
N LYS A 113 -5.41 -5.71 9.35
CA LYS A 113 -5.64 -7.16 9.30
C LYS A 113 -7.09 -7.49 8.97
N LEU A 114 -7.88 -6.53 8.49
CA LEU A 114 -9.33 -6.69 8.38
C LEU A 114 -9.70 -7.93 7.55
N LEU A 115 -9.15 -8.05 6.35
CA LEU A 115 -9.44 -9.18 5.47
C LEU A 115 -8.82 -10.50 5.96
N THR A 116 -7.67 -10.46 6.63
CA THR A 116 -7.07 -11.66 7.24
C THR A 116 -7.92 -12.14 8.42
N SER A 117 -8.39 -11.23 9.27
CA SER A 117 -9.30 -11.52 10.37
C SER A 117 -10.66 -12.00 9.87
N TYR A 118 -11.10 -11.52 8.69
CA TYR A 118 -12.30 -12.02 8.04
C TYR A 118 -12.18 -13.50 7.65
N ALA A 119 -11.11 -13.87 6.94
CA ALA A 119 -10.90 -15.26 6.53
C ALA A 119 -10.83 -16.20 7.74
N GLN A 120 -10.12 -15.80 8.80
CA GLN A 120 -10.07 -16.55 10.06
C GLN A 120 -11.45 -16.69 10.71
N ALA A 121 -12.20 -15.59 10.83
CA ALA A 121 -13.53 -15.61 11.42
C ALA A 121 -14.54 -16.43 10.60
N LEU A 122 -14.34 -16.52 9.28
CA LEU A 122 -15.14 -17.37 8.39
C LEU A 122 -14.81 -18.85 8.60
N GLY A 123 -13.53 -19.21 8.70
CA GLY A 123 -13.11 -20.58 9.01
C GLY A 123 -13.57 -21.05 10.40
N ASP A 124 -13.54 -20.16 11.40
CA ASP A 124 -14.08 -20.42 12.75
C ASP A 124 -15.61 -20.64 12.75
N ALA A 125 -16.30 -20.19 11.70
CA ALA A 125 -17.75 -20.34 11.51
C ALA A 125 -18.11 -21.48 10.54
N ASP A 126 -17.19 -22.42 10.30
CA ASP A 126 -17.34 -23.55 9.37
C ASP A 126 -17.53 -23.13 7.88
N GLY A 127 -17.11 -21.92 7.50
CA GLY A 127 -17.13 -21.42 6.12
C GLY A 127 -15.85 -21.72 5.32
N ASP A 128 -15.82 -21.31 4.05
CA ASP A 128 -14.68 -21.52 3.15
C ASP A 128 -13.57 -20.48 3.37
N GLU A 129 -12.69 -20.74 4.35
CA GLU A 129 -11.52 -19.90 4.64
C GLU A 129 -10.58 -19.77 3.44
N LEU A 130 -10.41 -20.83 2.65
CA LEU A 130 -9.46 -20.82 1.52
C LEU A 130 -9.94 -19.87 0.43
N ALA A 131 -11.22 -19.95 0.05
CA ALA A 131 -11.81 -19.03 -0.92
C ALA A 131 -11.75 -17.57 -0.42
N ALA A 132 -11.94 -17.34 0.89
CA ALA A 132 -11.80 -16.00 1.46
C ALA A 132 -10.35 -15.47 1.41
N LEU A 133 -9.35 -16.33 1.59
CA LEU A 133 -7.95 -15.95 1.46
C LEU A 133 -7.56 -15.61 0.01
N GLU A 134 -8.10 -16.34 -0.97
CA GLU A 134 -7.89 -16.04 -2.40
C GLU A 134 -8.50 -14.68 -2.76
N LEU A 135 -9.77 -14.47 -2.43
CA LEU A 135 -10.47 -13.20 -2.69
C LEU A 135 -9.84 -12.01 -1.94
N LYS A 136 -9.22 -12.26 -0.77
CA LYS A 136 -8.44 -11.25 -0.06
C LYS A 136 -7.27 -10.77 -0.91
N GLU A 137 -6.46 -11.69 -1.45
CA GLU A 137 -5.29 -11.31 -2.25
C GLU A 137 -5.73 -10.56 -3.52
N ASP A 138 -6.80 -11.02 -4.18
CA ASP A 138 -7.41 -10.32 -5.33
C ASP A 138 -7.84 -8.90 -4.95
N ALA A 139 -8.59 -8.72 -3.85
CA ALA A 139 -9.04 -7.42 -3.40
C ALA A 139 -7.86 -6.48 -3.08
N LEU A 140 -6.82 -7.01 -2.44
CA LEU A 140 -5.64 -6.25 -2.05
C LEU A 140 -4.82 -5.81 -3.27
N ASP A 141 -4.63 -6.68 -4.25
CA ASP A 141 -3.89 -6.36 -5.47
C ASP A 141 -4.65 -5.32 -6.32
N HIS A 142 -5.94 -5.53 -6.55
CA HIS A 142 -6.76 -4.59 -7.31
C HIS A 142 -6.88 -3.22 -6.65
N LEU A 143 -6.95 -3.14 -5.31
CA LEU A 143 -6.95 -1.85 -4.59
C LEU A 143 -5.63 -1.09 -4.79
N ARG A 144 -4.50 -1.80 -4.79
CA ARG A 144 -3.18 -1.19 -5.02
C ARG A 144 -3.01 -0.73 -6.46
N PHE A 145 -3.44 -1.53 -7.42
CA PHE A 145 -3.40 -1.15 -8.83
C PHE A 145 -4.35 0.02 -9.12
N LEU A 146 -5.51 0.06 -8.46
CA LEU A 146 -6.41 1.21 -8.53
C LEU A 146 -5.76 2.49 -7.97
N ASP A 147 -5.17 2.46 -6.77
CA ASP A 147 -4.48 3.64 -6.21
C ASP A 147 -3.35 4.10 -7.13
N MET A 148 -2.57 3.16 -7.68
CA MET A 148 -1.49 3.47 -8.63
C MET A 148 -2.02 4.10 -9.92
N ALA A 149 -3.05 3.52 -10.53
CA ALA A 149 -3.64 4.03 -11.77
C ALA A 149 -4.24 5.43 -11.57
N VAL A 150 -4.89 5.66 -10.44
CA VAL A 150 -5.44 6.98 -10.07
C VAL A 150 -4.32 7.97 -9.77
N TYR A 151 -3.28 7.57 -9.05
CA TYR A 151 -2.12 8.42 -8.76
C TYR A 151 -1.41 8.88 -10.04
N ASN A 152 -1.17 7.96 -10.97
CA ASN A 152 -0.55 8.30 -12.25
C ASN A 152 -1.39 9.32 -13.03
N ASN A 153 -2.72 9.20 -12.96
CA ASN A 153 -3.65 10.12 -13.63
C ASN A 153 -3.64 11.55 -13.08
N VAL A 154 -3.18 11.78 -11.84
CA VAL A 154 -2.99 13.14 -11.29
C VAL A 154 -2.00 13.93 -12.15
N PHE A 155 -1.00 13.25 -12.72
CA PHE A 155 0.05 13.84 -13.55
C PHE A 155 -0.07 13.49 -15.03
N ASN A 156 -1.29 13.20 -15.51
CA ASN A 156 -1.53 12.75 -16.88
C ASN A 156 -1.01 13.79 -17.92
N PRO A 157 0.07 13.48 -18.68
CA PRO A 157 0.68 14.41 -19.62
C PRO A 157 -0.19 14.66 -20.87
N ILE A 158 -1.14 13.76 -21.16
CA ILE A 158 -2.04 13.87 -22.33
C ILE A 158 -2.92 15.11 -22.21
N LYS A 159 -3.29 15.51 -20.99
CA LYS A 159 -4.11 16.70 -20.74
C LYS A 159 -3.43 18.00 -21.13
N THR A 160 -2.10 18.06 -20.99
CA THR A 160 -1.30 19.26 -21.25
C THR A 160 -0.71 19.26 -22.66
N GLU A 161 -0.31 18.09 -23.17
CA GLU A 161 0.42 17.96 -24.43
C GLU A 161 -0.47 17.57 -25.62
N GLY A 162 -1.70 17.11 -25.36
CA GLY A 162 -2.63 16.61 -26.37
C GLY A 162 -2.35 15.16 -26.78
N GLU A 163 -3.32 14.54 -27.46
CA GLU A 163 -3.26 13.12 -27.85
C GLU A 163 -2.27 12.83 -28.99
N THR A 164 -1.81 13.86 -29.70
CA THR A 164 -1.04 13.75 -30.94
C THR A 164 0.37 13.14 -30.75
N GLY A 165 0.84 13.02 -29.51
CA GLY A 165 2.11 12.37 -29.14
C GLY A 165 1.97 11.10 -28.29
N ALA A 166 0.74 10.72 -27.91
CA ALA A 166 0.50 9.58 -27.02
C ALA A 166 0.24 8.30 -27.82
N THR A 167 0.79 7.17 -27.37
CA THR A 167 0.43 5.87 -27.93
C THR A 167 -1.00 5.50 -27.51
N LYS A 168 -1.68 4.68 -28.32
CA LYS A 168 -3.04 4.20 -27.99
C LYS A 168 -3.05 3.43 -26.68
N GLU A 169 -1.99 2.71 -26.40
CA GLU A 169 -1.77 1.96 -25.17
C GLU A 169 -1.64 2.89 -23.96
N LEU A 170 -1.00 4.05 -24.12
CA LEU A 170 -0.87 5.04 -23.05
C LEU A 170 -2.22 5.69 -22.74
N ILE A 171 -2.96 6.10 -23.77
CA ILE A 171 -4.32 6.64 -23.63
C ILE A 171 -5.21 5.61 -22.92
N ARG A 172 -5.17 4.36 -23.40
CA ARG A 172 -5.90 3.24 -22.80
C ARG A 172 -5.56 3.09 -21.31
N SER A 173 -4.28 3.08 -20.97
CA SER A 173 -3.86 2.89 -19.58
C SER A 173 -4.39 3.98 -18.65
N TYR A 174 -4.34 5.25 -19.07
CA TYR A 174 -4.84 6.35 -18.24
C TYR A 174 -6.36 6.31 -18.02
N TYR A 175 -7.15 5.94 -19.02
CA TYR A 175 -8.61 6.05 -18.92
C TYR A 175 -9.33 4.73 -18.61
N GLU A 176 -8.79 3.59 -19.03
CA GLU A 176 -9.43 2.27 -18.84
C GLU A 176 -8.93 1.55 -17.59
N ASP A 177 -7.63 1.63 -17.25
CA ASP A 177 -7.09 0.87 -16.11
C ASP A 177 -7.78 1.23 -14.79
N PRO A 178 -8.01 2.51 -14.43
CA PRO A 178 -8.74 2.83 -13.20
C PRO A 178 -10.16 2.23 -13.17
N VAL A 179 -10.82 2.15 -14.32
CA VAL A 179 -12.17 1.57 -14.42
C VAL A 179 -12.14 0.05 -14.28
N ASN A 180 -11.15 -0.60 -14.90
CA ASN A 180 -10.99 -2.04 -14.84
C ASN A 180 -10.60 -2.50 -13.44
N GLU A 181 -9.63 -1.85 -12.81
CA GLU A 181 -9.21 -2.15 -11.44
C GLU A 181 -10.33 -1.89 -10.43
N TYR A 182 -11.10 -0.80 -10.59
CA TYR A 182 -12.31 -0.56 -9.78
C TYR A 182 -13.31 -1.73 -9.89
N LYS A 183 -13.63 -2.18 -11.11
CA LYS A 183 -14.57 -3.29 -11.31
C LYS A 183 -14.07 -4.58 -10.68
N ALA A 184 -12.77 -4.84 -10.78
CA ALA A 184 -12.14 -6.00 -10.18
C ALA A 184 -12.17 -5.94 -8.65
N CYS A 185 -11.91 -4.76 -8.04
CA CYS A 185 -12.11 -4.54 -6.61
C CYS A 185 -13.54 -4.89 -6.20
N VAL A 186 -14.54 -4.31 -6.88
CA VAL A 186 -15.96 -4.56 -6.60
C VAL A 186 -16.28 -6.05 -6.64
N LYS A 187 -15.81 -6.75 -7.67
CA LYS A 187 -16.03 -8.19 -7.81
C LYS A 187 -15.42 -8.98 -6.64
N ALA A 188 -14.20 -8.66 -6.23
CA ALA A 188 -13.54 -9.33 -5.11
C ALA A 188 -14.29 -9.11 -3.78
N PHE A 189 -14.70 -7.86 -3.51
CA PHE A 189 -15.49 -7.53 -2.32
C PHE A 189 -16.88 -8.18 -2.32
N ASP A 190 -17.57 -8.20 -3.48
CA ASP A 190 -18.87 -8.85 -3.60
C ASP A 190 -18.74 -10.37 -3.34
N GLY A 191 -17.67 -11.00 -3.85
CA GLY A 191 -17.36 -12.40 -3.54
C GLY A 191 -17.08 -12.65 -2.06
N LEU A 192 -16.33 -11.76 -1.39
CA LEU A 192 -16.10 -11.84 0.05
C LEU A 192 -17.43 -11.78 0.81
N ILE A 193 -18.33 -10.85 0.44
CA ILE A 193 -19.63 -10.68 1.08
C ILE A 193 -20.53 -11.90 0.89
N GLU A 194 -20.50 -12.52 -0.28
CA GLU A 194 -21.27 -13.73 -0.60
C GLU A 194 -20.86 -14.90 0.29
N LEU A 195 -19.55 -15.13 0.47
CA LEU A 195 -19.03 -16.18 1.34
C LEU A 195 -19.48 -16.04 2.80
N GLY A 196 -19.54 -14.81 3.32
CA GLY A 196 -19.94 -14.55 4.70
C GLY A 196 -21.44 -14.44 4.93
N SER A 197 -22.24 -14.46 3.86
CA SER A 197 -23.70 -14.41 3.91
C SER A 197 -24.35 -15.78 3.64
N SER A 198 -23.54 -16.78 3.30
CA SER A 198 -23.92 -18.18 3.08
C SER A 198 -24.01 -18.94 4.40
#